data_AF-A0A5R8P4X9-F1
#
_entry.id   AF-A0A5R8P4X9-F1
#
_cell.length_a   1.000
_cell.length_b   1.000
_cell.length_c   1.000
_cell.angle_alpha   90.00
_cell.angle_beta   90.00
_cell.angle_gamma   90.00
#
_symmetry.space_group_name_H-M   'P 1'
#
loop_
_entity.id
_entity.type
_entity.pdbx_description
1 polymer ?
#
loop_
_entity_poly.entity_id
_entity_poly.type
_entity_poly.pdbx_seq_one_letter_code
_entity_poly.pdbx_strand_id
1 'polypeptide(L)'
;MQTRPNSAPRASFPARPHAVGYLRADRTTNPGFDHARLRLLAIANGYHLTRILTVPGDDPTTDLLRLLRALEPATDVVLTPQPGHLTDRQTHVLRMFCALHTGEIVHPRIPIDR
;
A
#
# COMPACT_ATOMS: atom_id res chain seq x y z
N MET A 1 10.68 -49.75 20.74
CA MET A 1 10.47 -49.11 19.43
C MET A 1 9.38 -48.05 19.61
N GLN A 2 9.74 -46.76 19.60
CA GLN A 2 8.80 -45.66 19.83
C GLN A 2 8.80 -44.79 18.56
N THR A 3 7.73 -44.87 17.79
CA THR A 3 7.52 -44.09 16.56
C THR A 3 7.23 -42.64 16.93
N ARG A 4 8.10 -41.72 16.51
CA ARG A 4 7.85 -40.28 16.61
C ARG A 4 6.72 -39.89 15.64
N PRO A 5 5.74 -39.08 16.05
CA PRO A 5 4.69 -38.63 15.16
C PRO A 5 5.30 -37.72 14.09
N ASN A 6 4.95 -38.00 12.84
CA ASN A 6 5.35 -37.28 11.65
C ASN A 6 4.81 -35.84 11.75
N SER A 7 5.69 -34.87 11.98
CA SER A 7 5.35 -33.45 12.00
C SER A 7 4.87 -33.04 10.62
N ALA A 8 3.55 -32.90 10.43
CA ALA A 8 3.01 -32.36 9.18
C ALA A 8 3.67 -30.99 8.90
N PRO A 9 4.06 -30.69 7.65
CA PRO A 9 4.61 -29.39 7.32
C PRO A 9 3.58 -28.33 7.70
N ARG A 10 4.00 -27.37 8.55
CA ARG A 10 3.18 -26.21 8.88
C ARG A 10 2.73 -25.59 7.56
N ALA A 11 1.42 -25.49 7.35
CA ALA A 11 0.85 -24.78 6.21
C ALA A 11 1.43 -23.35 6.22
N SER A 12 2.38 -23.11 5.33
CA SER A 12 2.87 -21.76 5.09
C SER A 12 1.76 -21.03 4.38
N PHE A 13 1.04 -20.18 5.10
CA PHE A 13 0.16 -19.22 4.43
C PHE A 13 1.00 -18.45 3.42
N PRO A 14 0.54 -18.26 2.17
CA PRO A 14 1.25 -17.40 1.24
C PRO A 14 1.40 -16.02 1.90
N ALA A 15 2.63 -15.48 1.87
CA ALA A 15 2.89 -14.16 2.41
C ALA A 15 1.98 -13.15 1.70
N ARG A 16 1.18 -12.41 2.48
CA ARG A 16 0.27 -11.40 1.94
C ARG A 16 1.11 -10.24 1.39
N PRO A 17 0.79 -9.68 0.21
CA PRO A 17 1.53 -8.54 -0.33
C PRO A 17 1.48 -7.36 0.65
N HIS A 18 2.59 -6.67 0.82
CA HIS A 18 2.73 -5.54 1.73
C HIS A 18 2.12 -4.28 1.13
N ALA A 19 1.25 -3.64 1.90
CA ALA A 19 0.58 -2.41 1.53
C ALA A 19 0.98 -1.25 2.43
N VAL A 20 1.16 -0.07 1.83
CA VAL A 20 1.26 1.21 2.54
C VAL A 20 0.03 2.05 2.21
N GLY A 21 -0.71 2.48 3.24
CA GLY A 21 -1.79 3.43 3.07
C GLY A 21 -1.25 4.85 2.95
N TYR A 22 -1.84 5.66 2.08
CA TYR A 22 -1.46 7.06 1.88
C TYR A 22 -2.68 7.97 1.89
N LEU A 23 -2.61 9.02 2.70
CA LEU A 23 -3.61 10.07 2.85
C LEU A 23 -2.97 11.44 2.69
N ARG A 24 -3.76 12.37 2.16
CA ARG A 24 -3.44 13.80 2.16
C ARG A 24 -4.42 14.50 3.08
N ALA A 25 -3.93 15.25 4.05
CA ALA A 25 -4.75 15.93 5.04
C ALA A 25 -5.69 16.95 4.39
N ASP A 26 -5.21 17.71 3.40
CA ASP A 26 -6.03 18.66 2.62
C ASP A 26 -7.19 18.02 1.82
N ARG A 27 -7.16 16.70 1.62
CA ARG A 27 -8.22 15.91 0.95
C ARG A 27 -9.00 15.00 1.89
N THR A 28 -8.67 15.01 3.18
CA THR A 28 -9.25 14.12 4.20
C THR A 28 -10.15 14.94 5.12
N THR A 29 -11.47 14.80 4.96
CA THR A 29 -12.44 15.51 5.81
C THR A 29 -12.75 14.76 7.10
N ASN A 30 -12.67 13.42 7.07
CA ASN A 30 -12.86 12.56 8.24
C ASN A 30 -11.71 11.55 8.36
N PRO A 31 -10.62 11.91 9.07
CA PRO A 31 -9.44 11.05 9.17
C PRO A 31 -9.75 9.65 9.72
N GLY A 32 -10.63 9.54 10.72
CA GLY A 32 -10.97 8.24 11.30
C GLY A 32 -11.65 7.32 10.28
N PHE A 33 -12.57 7.87 9.48
CA PHE A 33 -13.24 7.13 8.42
C PHE A 33 -12.27 6.71 7.31
N ASP A 34 -11.39 7.59 6.84
CA ASP A 34 -10.45 7.26 5.77
C ASP A 34 -9.38 6.24 6.21
N HIS A 35 -8.93 6.28 7.47
CA HIS A 35 -8.08 5.22 8.02
C HIS A 35 -8.81 3.86 8.05
N ALA A 36 -10.07 3.84 8.48
CA ALA A 36 -10.88 2.62 8.48
C ALA A 36 -11.10 2.10 7.04
N ARG A 37 -11.38 3.00 6.09
CA ARG A 37 -11.55 2.68 4.67
C ARG A 37 -10.29 2.05 4.08
N LEU A 38 -9.10 2.60 4.37
CA LEU A 38 -7.84 2.01 3.93
C LEU A 38 -7.60 0.60 4.49
N ARG A 39 -7.95 0.37 5.77
CA ARG A 39 -7.85 -0.97 6.37
C ARG A 39 -8.81 -1.95 5.71
N LEU A 40 -10.04 -1.54 5.47
CA LEU A 40 -11.04 -2.36 4.78
C LEU A 40 -10.62 -2.66 3.34
N LEU A 41 -10.06 -1.68 2.62
CA LEU A 41 -9.53 -1.86 1.27
C LEU A 41 -8.38 -2.88 1.26
N ALA A 42 -7.46 -2.79 2.22
CA ALA A 42 -6.38 -3.77 2.36
C ALA A 42 -6.91 -5.18 2.62
N ILE A 43 -7.86 -5.33 3.56
CA ILE A 43 -8.48 -6.62 3.89
C ILE A 43 -9.21 -7.21 2.68
N ALA A 44 -10.03 -6.42 2.00
CA ALA A 44 -10.82 -6.85 0.85
C ALA A 44 -9.95 -7.36 -0.31
N ASN A 45 -8.73 -6.82 -0.45
CA ASN A 45 -7.79 -7.19 -1.49
C ASN A 45 -6.68 -8.16 -1.01
N GLY A 46 -6.78 -8.68 0.22
CA GLY A 46 -5.83 -9.65 0.75
C GLY A 46 -4.45 -9.08 1.07
N TYR A 47 -4.30 -7.77 1.20
CA TYR A 47 -3.05 -7.11 1.53
C TYR A 47 -2.77 -7.10 3.03
N HIS A 48 -1.48 -7.06 3.38
CA HIS A 48 -1.01 -6.76 4.72
C HIS A 48 -0.65 -5.27 4.81
N LEU A 49 -1.55 -4.48 5.39
CA LEU A 49 -1.32 -3.04 5.58
C LEU A 49 -0.30 -2.82 6.70
N THR A 50 0.92 -2.43 6.34
CA THR A 50 2.04 -2.28 7.29
C THR A 50 2.00 -0.93 8.01
N ARG A 51 1.55 0.12 7.31
CA ARG A 51 1.43 1.48 7.85
C ARG A 51 0.48 2.34 7.05
N ILE A 52 0.01 3.44 7.66
CA ILE A 52 -0.70 4.52 6.98
C ILE A 52 0.13 5.80 7.14
N LEU A 53 0.50 6.44 6.03
CA LEU A 53 1.18 7.72 5.98
C LEU A 53 0.15 8.81 5.65
N THR A 54 0.04 9.81 6.52
CA THR A 54 -0.73 11.03 6.24
C THR A 54 0.25 12.19 6.01
N VAL A 55 0.13 12.87 4.87
CA VAL A 55 0.93 14.06 4.54
C VAL A 55 0.04 15.31 4.49
N PRO A 56 0.59 16.53 4.65
CA PRO A 56 -0.19 17.76 4.63
C PRO A 56 -0.99 17.98 3.32
N GLY A 57 -0.36 17.78 2.16
CA GLY A 57 -0.97 18.06 0.86
C GLY A 57 -0.58 19.41 0.24
N ASP A 58 0.29 20.19 0.90
CA ASP A 58 0.63 21.57 0.50
C ASP A 58 1.56 21.63 -0.73
N ASP A 59 2.54 20.73 -0.81
CA ASP A 59 3.48 20.64 -1.92
C ASP A 59 3.57 19.19 -2.44
N PRO A 60 3.10 18.91 -3.67
CA PRO A 60 3.13 17.58 -4.26
C PRO A 60 4.52 16.96 -4.36
N THR A 61 5.58 17.77 -4.51
CA THR A 61 6.94 17.24 -4.65
C THR A 61 7.47 16.74 -3.31
N THR A 62 7.34 17.54 -2.26
CA THR A 62 7.73 17.18 -0.90
C THR A 62 6.93 15.98 -0.39
N ASP A 63 5.64 15.93 -0.69
CA ASP A 63 4.79 14.80 -0.32
C ASP A 63 5.16 13.51 -1.03
N LEU A 64 5.54 13.58 -2.31
CA LEU A 64 6.11 12.44 -3.03
C LEU A 64 7.39 11.95 -2.37
N LEU A 65 8.31 12.85 -2.00
CA LEU A 65 9.55 12.48 -1.32
C LEU A 65 9.30 11.83 0.04
N ARG A 66 8.32 12.33 0.81
CA ARG A 66 7.90 11.72 2.08
C ARG A 66 7.37 10.31 1.85
N LEU A 67 6.53 10.12 0.84
CA LEU A 67 5.99 8.82 0.49
C LEU A 67 7.11 7.86 0.05
N LEU A 68 7.99 8.27 -0.88
CA LEU A 68 9.11 7.44 -1.34
C LEU A 68 10.04 7.02 -0.20
N ARG A 69 10.31 7.90 0.78
CA ARG A 69 11.10 7.56 1.97
C ARG A 69 10.39 6.59 2.92
N ALA A 70 9.06 6.54 2.87
CA ALA A 70 8.26 5.63 3.68
C ALA A 70 8.07 4.25 3.03
N LEU A 71 8.37 4.11 1.73
CA LEU A 71 8.31 2.83 1.03
C LEU A 71 9.52 1.98 1.40
N GLU A 72 9.26 0.79 1.92
CA GLU A 72 10.28 -0.25 2.05
C GLU A 72 10.46 -0.95 0.69
N PRO A 73 11.64 -1.52 0.40
CA PRO A 73 11.88 -2.29 -0.84
C PRO A 73 10.89 -3.43 -1.07
N ALA A 74 10.30 -3.96 0.01
CA ALA A 74 9.29 -5.01 -0.01
C ALA A 74 7.85 -4.49 -0.16
N THR A 75 7.63 -3.19 -0.39
CA THR A 75 6.28 -2.64 -0.56
C THR A 75 5.73 -3.04 -1.93
N ASP A 76 4.67 -3.83 -1.95
CA ASP A 76 4.05 -4.30 -3.19
C ASP A 76 3.03 -3.30 -3.72
N VAL A 77 2.32 -2.60 -2.84
CA VAL A 77 1.23 -1.68 -3.23
C VAL A 77 1.10 -0.46 -2.32
N VAL A 78 0.77 0.69 -2.90
CA VAL A 78 0.29 1.87 -2.15
C VAL A 78 -1.22 2.00 -2.32
N LEU A 79 -1.94 2.16 -1.21
CA LEU A 79 -3.39 2.30 -1.16
C LEU A 79 -3.77 3.75 -0.88
N THR A 80 -4.70 4.30 -1.65
CA THR A 80 -5.38 5.57 -1.34
C THR A 80 -6.89 5.37 -1.37
N PRO A 81 -7.68 6.10 -0.56
CA PRO A 81 -9.13 5.91 -0.55
C PRO A 81 -9.81 6.42 -1.83
N GLN A 82 -9.17 7.32 -2.57
CA GLN A 82 -9.67 7.87 -3.83
C GLN A 82 -8.53 8.40 -4.72
N PRO A 83 -8.74 8.54 -6.05
CA PRO A 83 -7.72 9.03 -6.99
C PRO A 83 -7.14 10.40 -6.65
N GLY A 84 -7.94 11.31 -6.09
CA GLY A 84 -7.52 12.69 -5.79
C GLY A 84 -6.42 12.85 -4.73
N HIS A 85 -5.97 11.76 -4.09
CA HIS A 85 -4.83 11.81 -3.17
C HIS A 85 -3.49 11.87 -3.90
N LEU A 86 -3.39 11.36 -5.12
CA LEU A 86 -2.16 11.40 -5.92
C LEU A 86 -2.36 12.26 -7.16
N THR A 87 -1.35 13.04 -7.50
CA THR A 87 -1.31 13.70 -8.82
C THR A 87 -0.90 12.70 -9.90
N ASP A 88 -1.19 12.98 -11.17
CA ASP A 88 -0.78 12.11 -12.28
C ASP A 88 0.73 11.86 -12.31
N ARG A 89 1.51 12.90 -11.99
CA ARG A 89 2.97 12.80 -11.88
C ARG A 89 3.38 11.86 -10.74
N GLN A 90 2.76 11.98 -9.57
CA GLN A 90 3.04 11.10 -8.43
C GLN A 90 2.67 9.66 -8.75
N THR A 91 1.48 9.44 -9.34
CA THR A 91 1.01 8.14 -9.81
C THR A 91 2.05 7.51 -10.76
N HIS A 92 2.51 8.26 -11.76
CA HIS A 92 3.51 7.76 -12.71
C HIS A 92 4.83 7.35 -12.03
N VAL A 93 5.38 8.22 -11.16
CA VAL A 93 6.65 7.94 -10.47
C VAL A 93 6.53 6.74 -9.53
N LEU A 94 5.48 6.66 -8.72
CA LEU A 94 5.31 5.57 -7.75
C LEU A 94 5.14 4.22 -8.42
N ARG A 95 4.53 4.17 -9.60
CA ARG A 95 4.38 2.95 -10.40
C ARG A 95 5.70 2.33 -10.83
N MET A 96 6.81 3.06 -10.79
CA MET A 96 8.15 2.49 -11.01
C MET A 96 8.58 1.57 -9.85
N PHE A 97 8.04 1.79 -8.66
CA PHE A 97 8.44 1.10 -7.43
C PHE A 97 7.43 0.02 -7.00
N CYS A 98 6.13 0.30 -7.09
CA CYS A 98 5.07 -0.58 -6.59
C CYS A 98 3.78 -0.42 -7.41
N ALA A 99 2.78 -1.28 -7.18
CA ALA A 99 1.43 -1.06 -7.71
C ALA A 99 0.72 0.04 -6.91
N LEU A 100 -0.33 0.64 -7.48
CA LEU A 100 -1.20 1.59 -6.77
C LEU A 100 -2.63 1.09 -6.79
N HIS A 101 -3.34 1.28 -5.69
CA HIS A 101 -4.79 1.07 -5.61
C HIS A 101 -5.43 2.35 -5.10
N THR A 102 -6.07 3.09 -5.99
CA THR A 102 -6.66 4.41 -5.70
C THR A 102 -8.18 4.33 -5.73
N GLY A 103 -8.79 4.13 -4.58
CA GLY A 103 -10.22 3.80 -4.48
C GLY A 103 -10.50 2.44 -5.10
N GLU A 104 -11.20 2.40 -6.22
CA GLU A 104 -11.51 1.17 -6.98
C GLU A 104 -10.58 0.95 -8.19
N ILE A 105 -9.68 1.90 -8.46
CA ILE A 105 -8.81 1.85 -9.63
C ILE A 105 -7.47 1.23 -9.23
N VAL A 106 -7.07 0.19 -9.93
CA VAL A 106 -5.74 -0.43 -9.77
C VAL A 106 -4.82 0.04 -10.89
N HIS A 107 -3.68 0.62 -10.52
CA HIS A 107 -2.60 0.97 -11.44
C HIS A 107 -1.46 -0.04 -11.28
N PRO A 108 -1.21 -0.91 -12.26
CA PRO A 108 -0.15 -1.90 -12.15
C PRO A 108 1.22 -1.22 -12.13
N ARG A 109 2.16 -1.84 -11.40
CA ARG A 109 3.57 -1.47 -11.41
C ARG A 109 4.09 -1.52 -12.85
N ILE A 110 4.89 -0.53 -13.24
CA ILE A 110 5.57 -0.50 -14.53
C ILE A 110 6.75 -1.48 -14.46
N PRO A 111 6.81 -2.49 -15.36
CA PRO A 111 7.99 -3.32 -15.50
C PRO A 111 9.15 -2.45 -15.95
N ILE A 112 10.26 -2.50 -15.22
CA ILE A 112 11.52 -1.92 -15.68
C ILE A 112 12.27 -3.09 -16.30
N ASP A 113 12.24 -3.19 -17.63
CA ASP A 113 13.12 -4.09 -18.35
C ASP A 113 14.55 -3.67 -18.02
N ARG A 114 15.30 -4.59 -17.38
CA ARG A 114 16.71 -4.41 -17.04
C ARG A 114 17.60 -4.83 -18.19
#